data_AF-A0A4Z0MUG1-F1
#
_entry.id   AF-A0A4Z0MUG1-F1
#
_cell.length_a   1.000
_cell.length_b   1.000
_cell.length_c   1.000
_cell.angle_alpha   90.00
_cell.angle_beta   90.00
_cell.angle_gamma   90.00
#
_symmetry.space_group_name_H-M   'P 1'
#
loop_
_entity.id
_entity.type
_entity.pdbx_description
1 polymer ?
#
loop_
_entity_poly.entity_id
_entity_poly.type
_entity_poly.pdbx_seq_one_letter_code
_entity_poly.pdbx_strand_id
1 'polypeptide(L)'
;MLFLLGLPMQPFAQEIQQWPRNDLTGRVEFSGVLPWPIAAPSLEQQQALVRQWYTTKLSPPKPGKFAMRTTALTTFAGLPNQAYFDSLTYEPTSTGAVDSVYDWNIWRLIYQVHLTPTPHGLAYRLSEFRAVAMVYDTGSEARLEEALRLFPKEMAVFHRRVRRALAGW
;
A
#
# COMPACT_ATOMS: atom_id res chain seq x y z
N MET A 1 -52.52 3.64 24.03
CA MET A 1 -51.60 2.51 24.33
C MET A 1 -50.66 2.39 23.13
N LEU A 2 -49.44 2.94 23.24
CA LEU A 2 -48.47 3.03 22.14
C LEU A 2 -47.71 1.71 22.02
N PHE A 3 -47.74 1.09 20.83
CA PHE A 3 -46.84 -0.01 20.47
C PHE A 3 -45.49 0.58 20.05
N LEU A 4 -44.47 0.43 20.90
CA LEU A 4 -43.08 0.70 20.56
C LEU A 4 -42.57 -0.42 19.66
N LEU A 5 -42.40 -0.11 18.37
CA LEU A 5 -41.68 -0.93 17.40
C LEU A 5 -40.20 -0.95 17.78
N GLY A 6 -39.75 -2.06 18.36
CA GLY A 6 -38.34 -2.38 18.49
C GLY A 6 -37.77 -2.68 17.11
N LEU A 7 -37.18 -1.66 16.46
CA LEU A 7 -36.36 -1.89 15.28
C LEU A 7 -35.11 -2.68 15.73
N PRO A 8 -34.81 -3.84 15.13
CA PRO A 8 -33.54 -4.51 15.39
C PRO A 8 -32.42 -3.60 14.88
N MET A 9 -31.57 -3.14 15.79
CA MET A 9 -30.26 -2.60 15.43
C MET A 9 -29.53 -3.71 14.68
N GLN A 10 -29.40 -3.58 13.36
CA GLN A 10 -28.46 -4.40 12.61
C GLN A 10 -27.07 -4.10 13.19
N PRO A 11 -26.36 -5.07 13.77
CA PRO A 11 -24.97 -4.86 14.08
C PRO A 11 -24.28 -4.63 12.75
N PHE A 12 -23.70 -3.44 12.55
CA PHE A 12 -22.66 -3.25 11.56
C PHE A 12 -21.55 -4.24 11.93
N ALA A 13 -21.57 -5.42 11.33
CA ALA A 13 -20.41 -6.26 11.26
C ALA A 13 -19.36 -5.41 10.54
N GLN A 14 -18.45 -4.81 11.30
CA GLN A 14 -17.15 -4.48 10.76
C GLN A 14 -16.60 -5.82 10.28
N GLU A 15 -16.78 -6.14 9.00
CA GLU A 15 -15.92 -7.09 8.33
C GLU A 15 -14.51 -6.63 8.67
N ILE A 16 -13.84 -7.40 9.55
CA ILE A 16 -12.41 -7.28 9.73
C ILE A 16 -11.87 -7.45 8.33
N GLN A 17 -11.51 -6.35 7.67
CA GLN A 17 -11.14 -6.37 6.27
C GLN A 17 -9.88 -7.23 6.19
N GLN A 18 -10.07 -8.51 5.83
CA GLN A 18 -9.01 -9.50 5.91
C GLN A 18 -8.00 -9.22 4.81
N TRP A 19 -6.73 -9.26 5.18
CA TRP A 19 -5.65 -9.19 4.19
C TRP A 19 -5.72 -10.44 3.30
N PRO A 20 -5.76 -10.28 1.97
CA PRO A 20 -5.82 -11.41 1.06
C PRO A 20 -4.57 -12.28 1.22
N ARG A 21 -4.75 -13.59 1.14
CA ARG A 21 -3.68 -14.57 1.27
C ARG A 21 -3.58 -15.42 0.03
N ASN A 22 -2.35 -15.77 -0.32
CA ASN A 22 -2.07 -16.76 -1.33
C ASN A 22 -2.30 -18.17 -0.73
N ASP A 23 -3.17 -18.97 -1.34
CA ASP A 23 -3.59 -20.27 -0.80
C ASP A 23 -2.44 -21.28 -0.69
N LEU A 24 -1.41 -21.16 -1.53
CA LEU A 24 -0.28 -22.09 -1.54
C LEU A 24 0.75 -21.77 -0.45
N THR A 25 1.01 -20.48 -0.24
CA THR A 25 2.07 -20.02 0.67
C THR A 25 1.55 -19.55 2.02
N GLY A 26 0.24 -19.31 2.13
CA GLY A 26 -0.42 -18.68 3.28
C GLY A 26 0.00 -17.22 3.51
N ARG A 27 0.84 -16.65 2.64
CA ARG A 27 1.37 -15.29 2.76
C ARG A 27 0.38 -14.26 2.28
N VAL A 28 0.48 -13.05 2.83
CA VAL A 28 -0.31 -11.92 2.32
C VAL A 28 0.12 -11.58 0.89
N GLU A 29 -0.85 -11.56 -0.03
CA GLU A 29 -0.63 -11.30 -1.44
C GLU A 29 -1.85 -10.64 -2.06
N PHE A 30 -1.63 -9.56 -2.82
CA PHE A 30 -2.67 -8.96 -3.67
C PHE A 30 -2.37 -9.30 -5.11
N SER A 31 -3.29 -9.96 -5.78
CA SER A 31 -3.19 -10.27 -7.20
C SER A 31 -4.49 -9.92 -7.91
N GLY A 32 -4.37 -9.56 -9.18
CA GLY A 32 -5.52 -9.19 -9.99
C GLY A 32 -5.12 -8.58 -11.32
N VAL A 33 -6.12 -8.04 -12.03
CA VAL A 33 -5.94 -7.35 -13.30
C VAL A 33 -6.59 -5.98 -13.21
N LEU A 34 -5.85 -4.92 -13.55
CA LEU A 34 -6.36 -3.57 -13.76
C LEU A 34 -6.73 -3.42 -15.25
N PRO A 35 -8.01 -3.35 -15.61
CA PRO A 35 -8.42 -3.24 -17.02
C PRO A 35 -7.87 -1.97 -17.65
N TRP A 36 -7.40 -2.01 -18.90
CA TRP A 36 -6.89 -0.79 -19.55
C TRP A 36 -7.95 0.33 -19.59
N PRO A 37 -7.58 1.60 -19.34
CA PRO A 37 -8.54 2.71 -19.31
C PRO A 37 -8.92 3.17 -20.72
N ILE A 38 -8.19 2.70 -21.73
CA ILE A 38 -8.37 2.99 -23.14
C ILE A 38 -8.46 1.64 -23.86
N ALA A 39 -9.27 1.55 -24.91
CA ALA A 39 -9.33 0.34 -25.74
C ALA A 39 -8.02 0.13 -26.51
N ALA A 40 -7.44 -1.07 -26.42
CA ALA A 40 -6.25 -1.50 -27.16
C ALA A 40 -5.09 -0.48 -27.16
N PRO A 41 -4.58 -0.07 -25.98
CA PRO A 41 -3.46 0.88 -25.91
C PRO A 41 -2.21 0.28 -26.55
N SER A 42 -1.46 1.10 -27.29
CA SER A 42 -0.14 0.74 -27.78
C SER A 42 0.81 0.41 -26.62
N LEU A 43 1.91 -0.30 -26.90
CA LEU A 43 2.90 -0.62 -25.85
C LEU A 43 3.41 0.65 -25.14
N GLU A 44 3.65 1.72 -25.89
CA GLU A 44 4.09 3.00 -25.32
C GLU A 44 3.02 3.62 -24.41
N GLN A 45 1.75 3.59 -24.84
CA GLN A 45 0.63 4.06 -24.01
C GLN A 45 0.48 3.21 -22.75
N GLN A 46 0.60 1.89 -22.85
CA GLN A 46 0.60 1.00 -21.69
C GLN A 46 1.71 1.37 -20.72
N GLN A 47 2.95 1.54 -21.20
CA GLN A 47 4.08 1.91 -20.35
C GLN A 47 3.87 3.28 -19.68
N ALA A 48 3.36 4.27 -20.40
CA ALA A 48 3.08 5.60 -19.85
C ALA A 48 2.01 5.55 -18.76
N LEU A 49 0.88 4.87 -19.01
CA LEU A 49 -0.20 4.68 -18.04
C LEU A 49 0.30 3.96 -16.78
N VAL A 50 1.08 2.89 -16.95
CA VAL A 50 1.60 2.12 -15.81
C VAL A 50 2.61 2.93 -15.00
N ARG A 51 3.47 3.73 -15.63
CA ARG A 51 4.40 4.63 -14.92
C ARG A 51 3.66 5.68 -14.10
N GLN A 52 2.64 6.31 -14.68
CA GLN A 52 1.79 7.27 -13.98
C GLN A 52 1.08 6.61 -12.80
N TRP A 53 0.42 5.48 -13.02
CA TRP A 53 -0.26 4.74 -11.96
C TRP A 53 0.71 4.31 -10.84
N TYR A 54 1.86 3.73 -11.18
CA TYR A 54 2.84 3.27 -10.19
C TYR A 54 3.33 4.39 -9.28
N THR A 55 3.74 5.51 -9.87
CA THR A 55 4.29 6.66 -9.14
C THR A 55 3.24 7.40 -8.32
N THR A 56 1.98 7.40 -8.76
CA THR A 56 0.89 8.07 -8.04
C THR A 56 0.22 7.19 -6.98
N LYS A 57 0.10 5.88 -7.24
CA LYS A 57 -0.69 4.96 -6.42
C LYS A 57 0.14 3.99 -5.59
N LEU A 58 1.28 3.48 -6.09
CA LEU A 58 2.05 2.44 -5.38
C LEU A 58 3.29 2.95 -4.67
N SER A 59 3.99 3.93 -5.23
CA SER A 59 5.22 4.44 -4.63
C SER A 59 5.27 5.95 -4.79
N PRO A 60 4.51 6.70 -3.95
CA PRO A 60 4.51 8.15 -3.99
C PRO A 60 5.93 8.71 -3.86
N PRO A 61 6.31 9.75 -4.62
CA PRO A 61 7.67 10.28 -4.59
C PRO A 61 8.10 10.65 -3.17
N LYS A 62 9.27 10.15 -2.76
CA LYS A 62 9.93 10.54 -1.50
C LYS A 62 10.48 11.96 -1.63
N PRO A 63 10.46 12.76 -0.55
CA PRO A 63 11.37 13.89 -0.42
C PRO A 63 12.81 13.38 -0.63
N GLY A 64 13.59 14.05 -1.48
CA GLY A 64 14.89 13.56 -1.98
C GLY A 64 15.88 13.13 -0.89
N LYS A 65 15.76 13.66 0.33
CA LYS A 65 16.58 13.29 1.49
C LYS A 65 16.41 11.84 2.00
N PHE A 66 15.38 11.11 1.55
CA PHE A 66 15.13 9.72 1.96
C PHE A 66 15.20 8.70 0.80
N ALA A 67 15.62 9.15 -0.38
CA ALA A 67 15.76 8.29 -1.54
C ALA A 67 17.04 7.44 -1.40
N MET A 68 16.90 6.17 -1.02
CA MET A 68 18.01 5.22 -1.10
C MET A 68 18.30 4.89 -2.57
N ARG A 69 19.55 5.13 -2.99
CA ARG A 69 20.05 4.68 -4.30
C ARG A 69 20.40 3.20 -4.21
N THR A 70 19.50 2.35 -4.69
CA THR A 70 19.84 0.95 -4.99
C THR A 70 19.53 0.68 -6.45
N THR A 71 20.37 -0.12 -7.12
CA THR A 71 20.08 -0.68 -8.43
C THR A 71 18.94 -1.69 -8.27
N ALA A 72 17.71 -1.19 -8.34
CA ALA A 72 16.53 -2.00 -8.19
C ALA A 72 16.34 -2.87 -9.44
N LEU A 73 16.04 -4.16 -9.21
CA LEU A 73 15.45 -5.00 -10.25
C LEU A 73 14.18 -4.32 -10.75
N THR A 74 13.93 -4.40 -12.06
CA THR A 74 12.79 -3.74 -12.68
C THR A 74 11.70 -4.72 -13.08
N THR A 75 10.47 -4.20 -13.15
CA THR A 75 9.28 -4.85 -13.68
C THR A 75 8.87 -4.17 -15.00
N PHE A 76 7.65 -4.39 -15.47
CA PHE A 76 7.14 -3.74 -16.68
C PHE A 76 7.33 -2.21 -16.67
N ALA A 77 7.55 -1.64 -17.86
CA ALA A 77 7.81 -0.21 -18.09
C ALA A 77 9.10 0.35 -17.44
N GLY A 78 10.03 -0.51 -17.00
CA GLY A 78 11.29 -0.12 -16.37
C GLY A 78 11.12 0.37 -14.93
N LEU A 79 9.99 0.07 -14.32
CA LEU A 79 9.66 0.46 -12.96
C LEU A 79 10.37 -0.44 -11.94
N PRO A 80 10.69 0.03 -10.72
CA PRO A 80 11.24 -0.84 -9.69
C PRO A 80 10.29 -2.00 -9.36
N ASN A 81 10.84 -3.17 -9.04
CA ASN A 81 10.08 -4.31 -8.53
C ASN A 81 9.75 -4.20 -7.03
N GLN A 82 9.99 -3.04 -6.42
CA GLN A 82 9.71 -2.77 -5.01
C GLN A 82 9.05 -1.39 -4.88
N ALA A 83 7.94 -1.35 -4.15
CA ALA A 83 7.20 -0.14 -3.84
C ALA A 83 7.01 0.02 -2.33
N TYR A 84 6.50 1.17 -1.91
CA TYR A 84 6.23 1.43 -0.50
C TYR A 84 5.08 2.42 -0.28
N PHE A 85 4.47 2.29 0.89
CA PHE A 85 3.62 3.32 1.49
C PHE A 85 4.23 3.80 2.80
N ASP A 86 4.31 5.11 3.01
CA ASP A 86 4.61 5.73 4.31
C ASP A 86 3.32 6.25 4.93
N SER A 87 3.10 6.11 6.25
CA SER A 87 1.84 6.37 6.99
C SER A 87 1.18 7.76 6.87
N LEU A 88 1.68 8.62 5.99
CA LEU A 88 1.30 10.02 5.73
C LEU A 88 1.77 10.99 6.83
N THR A 89 2.57 11.96 6.35
CA THR A 89 3.09 13.19 6.97
C THR A 89 3.91 13.02 8.26
N TYR A 90 5.19 13.39 8.15
CA TYR A 90 5.94 14.03 9.22
C TYR A 90 5.03 15.08 9.86
N GLU A 91 4.52 14.85 11.06
CA GLU A 91 3.80 15.91 11.78
C GLU A 91 4.85 16.95 12.17
N PRO A 92 4.83 18.19 11.63
CA PRO A 92 5.37 19.29 12.41
C PRO A 92 4.53 19.36 13.69
N THR A 93 5.20 19.61 14.81
CA THR A 93 4.51 19.82 16.09
C THR A 93 3.47 20.94 15.94
N SER A 94 2.54 21.05 16.90
CA SER A 94 1.46 22.05 16.92
C SER A 94 1.91 23.53 16.82
N THR A 95 3.22 23.80 16.80
CA THR A 95 3.84 25.12 16.62
C THR A 95 4.40 25.39 15.22
N GLY A 96 4.32 24.42 14.28
CA GLY A 96 4.91 24.55 12.94
C GLY A 96 6.44 24.44 12.91
N ALA A 97 7.09 24.24 14.06
CA ALA A 97 8.52 23.95 14.16
C ALA A 97 8.76 22.44 14.25
N VAL A 98 9.79 21.97 13.52
CA VAL A 98 10.37 20.64 13.71
C VAL A 98 11.48 20.79 14.74
N ASP A 99 11.13 20.84 16.02
CA ASP A 99 12.13 21.08 17.09
C ASP A 99 12.12 20.02 18.21
N SER A 100 11.71 18.80 17.87
CA SER A 100 11.99 17.61 18.66
C SER A 100 12.26 16.47 17.69
N VAL A 101 13.52 16.07 17.57
CA VAL A 101 13.91 14.92 16.76
C VAL A 101 13.46 13.59 17.39
N TYR A 102 12.77 13.64 18.54
CA TYR A 102 12.42 12.51 19.39
C TYR A 102 10.98 11.98 19.21
N ASP A 103 10.10 12.70 18.50
CA ASP A 103 8.65 12.39 18.48
C ASP A 103 8.14 11.77 17.17
N TRP A 104 9.02 11.35 16.25
CA TRP A 104 8.61 10.87 14.94
C TRP A 104 8.61 9.34 14.85
N ASN A 105 7.42 8.74 14.91
CA ASN A 105 7.17 7.35 14.51
C ASN A 105 6.68 7.30 13.07
N ILE A 106 7.53 6.86 12.14
CA ILE A 106 7.14 6.70 10.73
C ILE A 106 6.97 5.21 10.44
N TRP A 107 5.76 4.84 10.02
CA TRP A 107 5.51 3.51 9.52
C TRP A 107 5.68 3.49 8.00
N ARG A 108 6.37 2.46 7.51
CA ARG A 108 6.50 2.15 6.10
C ARG A 108 6.07 0.72 5.84
N LEU A 109 5.20 0.53 4.86
CA LEU A 109 4.96 -0.78 4.25
C LEU A 109 5.80 -0.89 2.98
N ILE A 110 6.72 -1.83 2.93
CA ILE A 110 7.52 -2.19 1.75
C ILE A 110 6.97 -3.48 1.17
N TYR A 111 6.92 -3.59 -0.16
CA TYR A 111 6.44 -4.79 -0.83
C TYR A 111 7.04 -4.94 -2.23
N GLN A 112 7.10 -6.19 -2.70
CA GLN A 112 7.49 -6.50 -4.07
C GLN A 112 6.32 -6.29 -5.02
N VAL A 113 6.62 -5.84 -6.24
CA VAL A 113 5.67 -5.55 -7.31
C VAL A 113 6.09 -6.30 -8.57
N HIS A 114 5.20 -7.17 -9.04
CA HIS A 114 5.31 -7.79 -10.36
C HIS A 114 4.16 -7.30 -11.22
N LEU A 115 4.50 -6.77 -12.40
CA LEU A 115 3.57 -6.17 -13.34
C LEU A 115 3.76 -6.86 -14.69
N THR A 116 2.67 -7.34 -15.26
CA THR A 116 2.69 -8.02 -16.55
C THR A 116 1.58 -7.45 -17.42
N PRO A 117 1.91 -6.85 -18.59
CA PRO A 117 0.89 -6.38 -19.51
C PRO A 117 0.14 -7.59 -20.09
N THR A 118 -1.17 -7.47 -20.22
CA THR A 118 -2.03 -8.46 -20.89
C THR A 118 -2.92 -7.74 -21.91
N PRO A 119 -3.57 -8.46 -22.84
CA PRO A 119 -4.51 -7.84 -23.77
C PRO A 119 -5.67 -7.10 -23.08
N HIS A 120 -6.09 -7.55 -21.89
CA HIS A 120 -7.26 -7.03 -21.18
C HIS A 120 -6.93 -6.01 -20.09
N GLY A 121 -5.66 -5.90 -19.68
CA GLY A 121 -5.25 -5.01 -18.60
C GLY A 121 -3.82 -5.25 -18.12
N LEU A 122 -3.47 -4.60 -17.03
CA LEU A 122 -2.24 -4.84 -16.29
C LEU A 122 -2.48 -5.90 -15.21
N ALA A 123 -1.93 -7.10 -15.39
CA ALA A 123 -1.86 -8.06 -14.30
C ALA A 123 -0.85 -7.58 -13.26
N TYR A 124 -1.24 -7.59 -11.99
CA TYR A 124 -0.40 -7.21 -10.87
C TYR A 124 -0.31 -8.33 -9.85
N ARG A 125 0.83 -8.39 -9.17
CA ARG A 125 1.05 -9.17 -7.96
C ARG A 125 1.88 -8.35 -6.99
N LEU A 126 1.32 -8.06 -5.82
CA LEU A 126 1.99 -7.43 -4.69
C LEU A 126 2.22 -8.48 -3.62
N SER A 127 3.46 -8.66 -3.18
CA SER A 127 3.85 -9.74 -2.27
C SER A 127 5.04 -9.35 -1.40
N GLU A 128 5.50 -10.26 -0.54
CA GLU A 128 6.69 -10.06 0.32
C GLU A 128 6.60 -8.75 1.14
N PHE A 129 5.43 -8.55 1.76
CA PHE A 129 5.14 -7.35 2.54
C PHE A 129 5.95 -7.33 3.84
N ARG A 130 6.57 -6.18 4.10
CA ARG A 130 7.34 -5.89 5.30
C ARG A 130 6.93 -4.55 5.87
N ALA A 131 6.70 -4.51 7.18
CA ALA A 131 6.44 -3.29 7.92
C ALA A 131 7.73 -2.83 8.58
N VAL A 132 8.08 -1.56 8.34
CA VAL A 132 9.22 -0.90 8.98
C VAL A 132 8.66 0.19 9.87
N ALA A 133 9.00 0.16 11.15
CA ALA A 133 8.82 1.27 12.05
C ALA A 133 10.15 2.00 12.17
N MET A 134 10.21 3.24 11.72
CA MET A 134 11.39 4.10 11.82
C MET A 134 11.17 5.11 12.95
N VAL A 135 12.10 5.14 13.88
CA VAL A 135 12.25 6.13 14.94
C VAL A 135 13.62 6.81 14.79
N TYR A 136 13.88 7.83 15.59
CA TYR A 136 15.01 8.75 15.44
C TYR A 136 16.37 8.08 15.14
N ASP A 137 16.72 7.06 15.91
CA ASP A 137 18.02 6.38 15.88
C ASP A 137 17.91 4.88 15.57
N THR A 138 16.68 4.37 15.48
CA THR A 138 16.40 2.94 15.42
C THR A 138 15.32 2.64 14.40
N GLY A 139 15.36 1.42 13.87
CA GLY A 139 14.35 0.91 12.98
C GLY A 139 14.07 -0.54 13.34
N SER A 140 12.80 -0.93 13.35
CA SER A 140 12.43 -2.34 13.38
C SER A 140 11.78 -2.71 12.06
N GLU A 141 12.15 -3.86 11.52
CA GLU A 141 11.56 -4.44 10.33
C GLU A 141 10.93 -5.78 10.72
N ALA A 142 9.66 -5.95 10.39
CA ALA A 142 8.94 -7.19 10.60
C ALA A 142 8.21 -7.59 9.31
N ARG A 143 8.01 -8.90 9.12
CA ARG A 143 7.08 -9.38 8.09
C ARG A 143 5.67 -8.89 8.41
N LEU A 144 4.86 -8.66 7.37
CA LEU A 144 3.50 -8.17 7.57
C LEU A 144 2.68 -9.08 8.48
N GLU A 145 2.80 -10.41 8.39
CA GLU A 145 2.02 -11.30 9.27
C GLU A 145 2.33 -11.11 10.76
N GLU A 146 3.58 -10.81 11.09
CA GLU A 146 3.96 -10.47 12.46
C GLU A 146 3.46 -9.07 12.84
N ALA A 147 3.62 -8.10 11.94
CA ALA A 147 3.13 -6.74 12.16
C ALA A 147 1.60 -6.69 12.31
N LEU A 148 0.84 -7.59 11.68
CA LEU A 148 -0.61 -7.71 11.86
C LEU A 148 -0.99 -8.11 13.29
N ARG A 149 -0.14 -8.90 13.95
CA ARG A 149 -0.34 -9.30 15.35
C ARG A 149 0.04 -8.17 16.31
N LEU A 150 1.14 -7.48 16.04
CA LEU A 150 1.71 -6.48 16.94
C LEU A 150 1.08 -5.09 16.78
N PHE A 151 0.75 -4.70 15.55
CA PHE A 151 0.35 -3.35 15.15
C PHE A 151 -0.88 -3.35 14.21
N PRO A 152 -2.02 -3.95 14.63
CA PRO A 152 -3.17 -4.17 13.75
C PRO A 152 -3.81 -2.88 13.22
N LYS A 153 -3.74 -1.77 13.98
CA LYS A 153 -4.35 -0.48 13.61
C LYS A 153 -3.59 0.19 12.46
N GLU A 154 -2.27 0.23 12.58
CA GLU A 154 -1.34 0.77 11.59
C GLU A 154 -1.44 -0.05 10.30
N MET A 155 -1.46 -1.37 10.42
CA MET A 155 -1.63 -2.25 9.27
C MET A 155 -3.00 -2.06 8.61
N ALA A 156 -4.08 -1.81 9.36
CA ALA A 156 -5.38 -1.52 8.75
C ALA A 156 -5.36 -0.25 7.86
N VAL A 157 -4.56 0.78 8.21
CA VAL A 157 -4.35 1.96 7.36
C VAL A 157 -3.69 1.57 6.05
N PHE A 158 -2.62 0.79 6.12
CA PHE A 158 -1.93 0.29 4.93
C PHE A 158 -2.82 -0.59 4.05
N HIS A 159 -3.63 -1.45 4.66
CA HIS A 159 -4.59 -2.29 3.93
C HIS A 159 -5.52 -1.43 3.07
N ARG A 160 -6.14 -0.40 3.66
CA ARG A 160 -7.04 0.52 2.94
C ARG A 160 -6.33 1.22 1.79
N ARG A 161 -5.06 1.61 1.98
CA ARG A 161 -4.28 2.29 0.94
C ARG A 161 -3.90 1.39 -0.21
N VAL A 162 -3.46 0.15 0.08
CA VAL A 162 -3.22 -0.86 -0.96
C VAL A 162 -4.50 -1.08 -1.76
N ARG A 163 -5.64 -1.31 -1.11
CA ARG A 163 -6.93 -1.50 -1.81
C ARG A 163 -7.31 -0.28 -2.65
N ARG A 164 -7.14 0.94 -2.13
CA ARG A 164 -7.41 2.18 -2.87
C ARG A 164 -6.50 2.34 -4.09
N ALA A 165 -5.23 1.97 -3.97
CA ALA A 165 -4.28 2.01 -5.07
C ALA A 165 -4.64 1.01 -6.19
N LEU A 166 -5.20 -0.14 -5.81
CA LEU A 166 -5.61 -1.22 -6.72
C LEU A 166 -7.03 -1.06 -7.27
N ALA A 167 -7.79 -0.04 -6.86
CA ALA A 167 -9.18 0.14 -7.27
C ALA A 167 -9.34 0.70 -8.70
N GLY A 168 -8.26 1.18 -9.31
CA GLY A 168 -8.28 1.74 -10.66
C GLY A 168 -7.07 2.63 -10.96
N TRP A 169 -7.10 3.25 -12.15
CA TRP A 169 -6.06 4.15 -12.66
C TRP A 169 -5.90 5.42 -11.82
#